data_AF-A0A961NRP2-F1
#
_entry.id   AF-A0A961NRP2-F1
#
_cell.length_a   1.000
_cell.length_b   1.000
_cell.length_c   1.000
_cell.angle_alpha   90.00
_cell.angle_beta   90.00
_cell.angle_gamma   90.00
#
_symmetry.space_group_name_H-M   'P 1'
#
loop_
_entity.id
_entity.type
_entity.pdbx_description
1 polymer ?
#
loop_
_entity_poly.entity_id
_entity_poly.type
_entity_poly.pdbx_seq_one_letter_code
_entity_poly.pdbx_strand_id
1 'polypeptide(L)'
;MLVPIFAFALVGADLAATETVRASVGLEIRSGAESVRARRNNQVRLPSGVRLHVVPESGARVYLVYSTATEVNVLARTAVGASAYFSFPSSSAAATAEYFALPEVGPVELTVIVSEEPVSALEGQLSRQSWGAVREQLIRSSAPPVSETGENPTSIAANLRSLPPANSGRFMLRYTGHGLIVRTYAFHVSR
;
A
#
# COMPACT_ATOMS: atom_id res chain seq x y z
N MET A 1 27.56 -1.44 60.46
CA MET A 1 26.30 -0.99 59.83
C MET A 1 26.41 -1.36 58.35
N LEU A 2 25.75 -2.42 57.92
CA LEU A 2 25.86 -3.01 56.58
C LEU A 2 24.69 -2.50 55.73
N VAL A 3 24.98 -1.78 54.65
CA VAL A 3 23.98 -1.30 53.69
C VAL A 3 23.80 -2.38 52.62
N PRO A 4 22.58 -2.92 52.40
CA PRO A 4 22.37 -3.86 51.32
C PRO A 4 22.25 -3.09 50.00
N ILE A 5 23.15 -3.40 49.07
CA ILE A 5 23.06 -2.95 47.68
C ILE A 5 21.96 -3.79 47.02
N PHE A 6 20.81 -3.18 46.75
CA PHE A 6 19.78 -3.75 45.89
C PHE A 6 20.31 -3.75 44.46
N ALA A 7 20.72 -4.94 44.00
CA ALA A 7 20.97 -5.18 42.58
C ALA A 7 19.62 -5.16 41.84
N PHE A 8 19.28 -4.02 41.24
CA PHE A 8 18.24 -3.96 40.22
C PHE A 8 18.75 -4.71 38.99
N ALA A 9 18.27 -5.93 38.80
CA ALA A 9 18.37 -6.60 37.51
C ALA A 9 17.52 -5.79 36.53
N LEU A 10 18.18 -4.96 35.71
CA LEU A 10 17.58 -4.47 34.47
C LEU A 10 17.33 -5.69 33.60
N VAL A 11 16.10 -6.19 33.63
CA VAL A 11 15.55 -6.99 32.54
C VAL A 11 15.52 -6.02 31.36
N GLY A 12 16.58 -6.05 30.55
CA GLY A 12 16.56 -5.48 29.22
C GLY A 12 15.41 -6.16 28.48
N ALA A 13 14.29 -5.46 28.36
CA ALA A 13 13.28 -5.83 27.39
C ALA A 13 13.99 -5.80 26.04
N ASP A 14 14.25 -6.98 25.50
CA ASP A 14 14.68 -7.16 24.13
C ASP A 14 13.60 -6.50 23.28
N LEU A 15 13.90 -5.29 22.80
CA LEU A 15 13.04 -4.55 21.89
C LEU A 15 13.04 -5.38 20.61
N ALA A 16 12.07 -6.28 20.48
CA ALA A 16 11.84 -7.03 19.27
C ALA A 16 11.84 -6.04 18.11
N ALA A 17 12.90 -6.12 17.29
CA ALA A 17 13.04 -5.34 16.08
C ALA A 17 11.75 -5.55 15.29
N THR A 18 10.90 -4.55 15.29
CA THR A 18 9.59 -4.69 14.68
C THR A 18 9.86 -4.71 13.18
N GLU A 19 9.52 -5.82 12.53
CA GLU A 19 9.96 -6.09 11.17
C GLU A 19 9.56 -4.94 10.23
N THR A 20 10.55 -4.37 9.55
CA THR A 20 10.32 -3.28 8.61
C THR A 20 9.85 -3.85 7.28
N VAL A 21 8.66 -3.46 6.84
CA VAL A 21 8.14 -3.84 5.52
C VAL A 21 8.63 -2.86 4.48
N ARG A 22 9.21 -3.37 3.39
CA ARG A 22 9.66 -2.55 2.28
C ARG A 22 9.05 -3.04 0.97
N ALA A 23 8.53 -2.10 0.19
CA ALA A 23 7.95 -2.42 -1.11
C ALA A 23 8.05 -1.23 -2.06
N SER A 24 8.18 -1.52 -3.34
CA SER A 24 7.89 -0.56 -4.40
C SER A 24 6.40 -0.61 -4.70
N VAL A 25 5.72 0.53 -4.60
CA VAL A 25 4.28 0.67 -4.86
C VAL A 25 4.04 1.80 -5.85
N GLY A 26 3.21 1.54 -6.85
CA GLY A 26 2.83 2.50 -7.87
C GLY A 26 1.38 2.31 -8.29
N LEU A 27 0.70 3.41 -8.61
CA LEU A 27 -0.63 3.37 -9.20
C LEU A 27 -0.57 4.16 -10.50
N GLU A 28 -0.84 3.49 -11.62
CA GLU A 28 -0.92 4.06 -12.95
C GLU A 28 -2.36 4.50 -13.21
N ILE A 29 -2.53 5.68 -13.80
CA ILE A 29 -3.81 6.18 -14.32
C ILE A 29 -3.69 6.20 -15.84
N ARG A 30 -4.65 5.57 -16.53
CA ARG A 30 -4.77 5.63 -17.98
C ARG A 30 -5.98 6.45 -18.39
N SER A 31 -5.75 7.46 -19.22
CA SER A 31 -6.79 8.31 -19.81
C SER A 31 -6.60 8.31 -21.32
N GLY A 32 -7.41 7.51 -22.03
CA GLY A 32 -7.23 7.27 -23.46
C GLY A 32 -5.91 6.56 -23.77
N ALA A 33 -5.03 7.24 -24.52
CA ALA A 33 -3.71 6.73 -24.91
C ALA A 33 -2.59 7.09 -23.91
N GLU A 34 -2.86 8.00 -22.97
CA GLU A 34 -1.86 8.46 -22.03
C GLU A 34 -1.92 7.70 -20.70
N SER A 35 -0.74 7.43 -20.14
CA SER A 35 -0.58 6.82 -18.84
C SER A 35 0.33 7.66 -17.95
N VAL A 36 -0.15 8.01 -16.76
CA VAL A 36 0.57 8.82 -15.79
C VAL A 36 0.60 8.15 -14.42
N ARG A 37 1.57 8.54 -13.58
CA ARG A 37 1.59 8.10 -12.18
C ARG A 37 0.52 8.82 -11.38
N ALA A 38 -0.25 8.09 -10.60
CA ALA A 38 -1.10 8.67 -9.58
C ALA A 38 -0.26 9.38 -8.51
N ARG A 39 -0.72 10.56 -8.12
CA ARG A 39 -0.27 11.33 -6.97
C ARG A 39 -1.22 11.08 -5.80
N ARG A 40 -0.98 11.70 -4.64
CA ARG A 40 -1.87 11.55 -3.48
C ARG A 40 -3.30 12.03 -3.77
N ASN A 41 -3.44 13.13 -4.51
CA ASN A 41 -4.71 13.69 -4.95
C ASN A 41 -4.68 13.83 -6.47
N ASN A 42 -5.66 13.27 -7.18
CA ASN A 42 -5.73 13.31 -8.64
C ASN A 42 -7.10 13.78 -9.09
N GLN A 43 -7.13 14.52 -10.20
CA GLN A 43 -8.35 14.74 -10.96
C GLN A 43 -8.33 13.82 -12.18
N VAL A 44 -9.43 13.12 -12.40
CA VAL A 44 -9.56 12.15 -13.50
C VAL A 44 -10.91 12.31 -14.18
N ARG A 45 -10.96 12.07 -15.49
CA ARG A 45 -12.19 12.11 -16.30
C ARG A 45 -12.54 10.73 -16.78
N LEU A 46 -13.83 10.40 -16.84
CA LEU A 46 -14.26 9.15 -17.46
C LEU A 46 -14.04 9.19 -18.98
N PRO A 47 -13.71 8.06 -19.64
CA PRO A 47 -13.38 6.75 -19.06
C PRO A 47 -11.87 6.65 -18.73
N SER A 48 -11.50 6.89 -17.47
CA SER A 48 -10.14 6.62 -16.98
C SER A 48 -10.11 5.29 -16.22
N GLY A 49 -9.02 4.56 -16.42
CA GLY A 49 -8.73 3.33 -15.70
C GLY A 49 -7.51 3.48 -14.80
N VAL A 50 -7.40 2.61 -13.79
CA VAL A 50 -6.24 2.56 -12.91
C VAL A 50 -5.63 1.17 -12.86
N ARG A 51 -4.32 1.10 -12.67
CA ARG A 51 -3.58 -0.16 -12.47
C ARG A 51 -2.61 -0.02 -11.31
N LEU A 52 -2.73 -0.89 -10.33
CA LEU A 52 -1.81 -1.00 -9.21
C LEU A 52 -0.60 -1.84 -9.62
N HIS A 53 0.57 -1.45 -9.14
CA HIS A 53 1.84 -2.15 -9.23
C HIS A 53 2.45 -2.28 -7.84
N VAL A 54 2.81 -3.48 -7.42
CA VAL A 54 3.50 -3.74 -6.15
C VAL A 54 4.64 -4.73 -6.38
N VAL A 55 5.81 -4.43 -5.83
CA VAL A 55 6.94 -5.35 -5.74
C VAL A 55 7.45 -5.28 -4.30
N PRO A 56 7.11 -6.25 -3.43
CA PRO A 56 7.62 -6.29 -2.07
C PRO A 56 9.07 -6.80 -2.06
N GLU A 57 9.88 -6.35 -1.10
CA GLU A 57 11.25 -6.87 -0.93
C GLU A 57 11.27 -8.26 -0.30
N SER A 58 10.40 -8.49 0.68
CA SER A 58 10.13 -9.76 1.36
C SER A 58 8.79 -10.37 0.91
N GLY A 59 8.46 -11.57 1.37
CA GLY A 59 7.14 -12.16 1.16
C GLY A 59 6.08 -11.33 1.88
N ALA A 60 5.04 -10.87 1.17
CA ALA A 60 4.05 -9.96 1.72
C ALA A 60 2.64 -10.29 1.24
N ARG A 61 1.65 -9.82 1.98
CA ARG A 61 0.25 -9.75 1.60
C ARG A 61 -0.06 -8.35 1.07
N VAL A 62 -0.73 -8.30 -0.06
CA VAL A 62 -1.15 -7.05 -0.71
C VAL A 62 -2.67 -6.98 -0.69
N TYR A 63 -3.17 -5.85 -0.19
CA TYR A 63 -4.58 -5.51 -0.17
C TYR A 63 -4.80 -4.24 -0.98
N LEU A 64 -5.87 -4.23 -1.78
CA LEU A 64 -6.37 -3.01 -2.43
C LEU A 64 -7.80 -2.75 -1.99
N VAL A 65 -8.01 -1.63 -1.31
CA VAL A 65 -9.34 -1.20 -0.85
C VAL A 65 -9.79 -0.02 -1.69
N TYR A 66 -10.98 -0.14 -2.26
CA TYR A 66 -11.70 0.93 -2.93
C TYR A 66 -12.76 1.47 -1.98
N SER A 67 -12.82 2.79 -1.81
CA SER A 67 -13.82 3.42 -0.96
C SER A 67 -14.35 4.70 -1.56
N THR A 68 -15.64 4.94 -1.35
CA THR A 68 -16.37 6.10 -1.82
C THR A 68 -17.06 6.79 -0.63
N ALA A 69 -17.96 7.73 -0.91
CA ALA A 69 -18.81 8.30 0.13
C ALA A 69 -19.72 7.25 0.79
N THR A 70 -20.15 6.23 0.04
CA THR A 70 -21.22 5.29 0.45
C THR A 70 -20.74 3.85 0.61
N GLU A 71 -19.72 3.44 -0.13
CA GLU A 71 -19.27 2.04 -0.16
C GLU A 71 -17.77 1.87 0.12
N VAL A 72 -17.41 0.67 0.57
CA VAL A 72 -16.04 0.22 0.77
C VAL A 72 -15.95 -1.22 0.32
N ASN A 73 -15.06 -1.49 -0.62
CA ASN A 73 -14.88 -2.79 -1.25
C ASN A 73 -13.40 -3.17 -1.23
N VAL A 74 -13.07 -4.39 -0.80
CA VAL A 74 -11.73 -4.92 -0.97
C VAL A 74 -11.63 -5.54 -2.36
N LEU A 75 -10.92 -4.86 -3.26
CA LEU A 75 -10.77 -5.26 -4.66
C LEU A 75 -9.74 -6.38 -4.85
N ALA A 76 -8.73 -6.44 -3.99
CA ALA A 76 -7.70 -7.48 -4.04
C ALA A 76 -7.24 -7.89 -2.63
N ARG A 77 -7.03 -9.20 -2.45
CA ARG A 77 -6.32 -9.82 -1.32
C ARG A 77 -5.44 -10.92 -1.88
N THR A 78 -4.14 -10.80 -1.78
CA THR A 78 -3.24 -11.82 -2.31
C THR A 78 -1.91 -11.86 -1.57
N ALA A 79 -1.31 -13.05 -1.52
CA ALA A 79 0.06 -13.23 -1.07
C ALA A 79 1.00 -13.11 -2.28
N VAL A 80 2.06 -12.33 -2.11
CA VAL A 80 3.07 -12.01 -3.12
C VAL A 80 4.43 -12.44 -2.57
N GLY A 81 5.14 -13.26 -3.33
CA GLY A 81 6.49 -13.70 -2.95
C GLY A 81 7.50 -12.54 -2.92
N ALA A 82 8.61 -12.75 -2.23
CA ALA A 82 9.71 -11.79 -2.19
C ALA A 82 10.17 -11.41 -3.60
N SER A 83 10.29 -10.10 -3.86
CA SER A 83 10.65 -9.53 -5.17
C SER A 83 9.73 -9.91 -6.34
N ALA A 84 8.58 -10.55 -6.08
CA ALA A 84 7.62 -10.90 -7.12
C ALA A 84 6.80 -9.66 -7.51
N TYR A 85 6.52 -9.53 -8.81
CA TYR A 85 5.69 -8.44 -9.31
C TYR A 85 4.21 -8.80 -9.22
N PHE A 86 3.44 -7.96 -8.54
CA PHE A 86 1.99 -8.00 -8.48
C PHE A 86 1.39 -6.78 -9.19
N SER A 87 0.33 -7.02 -9.98
CA SER A 87 -0.50 -5.96 -10.54
C SER A 87 -1.98 -6.23 -10.34
N PHE A 88 -2.74 -5.15 -10.15
CA PHE A 88 -4.21 -5.19 -10.16
C PHE A 88 -4.78 -4.17 -11.17
N PRO A 89 -5.70 -4.58 -12.06
CA PRO A 89 -6.10 -5.96 -12.32
C PRO A 89 -4.92 -6.85 -12.75
N SER A 90 -5.03 -8.16 -12.56
CA SER A 90 -4.01 -9.10 -13.01
C SER A 90 -3.97 -9.08 -14.53
N SER A 91 -2.77 -9.05 -15.13
CA SER A 91 -2.58 -9.13 -16.57
C SER A 91 -2.50 -10.58 -17.07
N SER A 92 -2.96 -11.57 -16.29
CA SER A 92 -2.96 -12.96 -16.73
C SER A 92 -3.92 -13.14 -17.91
N ALA A 93 -3.65 -14.11 -18.78
CA ALA A 93 -4.46 -14.38 -19.97
C ALA A 93 -5.96 -14.67 -19.67
N ALA A 94 -6.31 -14.94 -18.41
CA ALA A 94 -7.68 -15.16 -17.96
C ALA A 94 -8.42 -13.88 -17.53
N ALA A 95 -7.69 -12.78 -17.25
CA ALA A 95 -8.27 -11.50 -16.87
C ALA A 95 -8.27 -10.55 -18.08
N THR A 96 -9.46 -10.21 -18.57
CA THR A 96 -9.66 -9.41 -19.78
C THR A 96 -9.48 -7.90 -19.58
N ALA A 97 -9.46 -7.41 -18.35
CA ALA A 97 -9.34 -5.99 -18.05
C ALA A 97 -7.89 -5.60 -17.77
N GLU A 98 -7.25 -4.83 -18.66
CA GLU A 98 -5.93 -4.26 -18.39
C GLU A 98 -5.95 -3.28 -17.19
N TYR A 99 -7.03 -2.51 -17.04
CA TYR A 99 -7.18 -1.44 -16.05
C TYR A 99 -8.51 -1.60 -15.31
N PHE A 100 -8.52 -1.26 -14.03
CA PHE A 100 -9.75 -1.12 -13.25
C PHE A 100 -10.43 0.19 -13.64
N ALA A 101 -11.62 0.11 -14.24
CA ALA A 101 -12.40 1.29 -14.58
C ALA A 101 -12.95 1.94 -13.30
N LEU A 102 -12.78 3.25 -13.16
CA LEU A 102 -13.41 3.97 -12.06
C LEU A 102 -14.92 4.04 -12.31
N PRO A 103 -15.77 3.45 -11.45
CA PRO A 103 -17.16 3.18 -11.80
C PRO A 103 -18.09 4.39 -11.65
N GLU A 104 -17.71 5.39 -10.84
CA GLU A 104 -18.57 6.51 -10.51
C GLU A 104 -17.88 7.87 -10.54
N VAL A 105 -18.69 8.91 -10.73
CA VAL A 105 -18.31 10.32 -10.65
C VAL A 105 -18.33 10.75 -9.18
N GLY A 106 -17.33 11.51 -8.76
CA GLY A 106 -17.23 12.01 -7.39
C GLY A 106 -15.92 11.68 -6.69
N PRO A 107 -15.85 11.88 -5.37
CA PRO A 107 -14.68 11.55 -4.56
C PRO A 107 -14.56 10.04 -4.36
N VAL A 108 -13.41 9.50 -4.76
CA VAL A 108 -13.07 8.08 -4.67
C VAL A 108 -11.68 7.95 -4.05
N GLU A 109 -11.46 6.90 -3.26
CA GLU A 109 -10.16 6.59 -2.67
C GLU A 109 -9.76 5.15 -2.96
N LEU A 110 -8.50 4.96 -3.32
CA LEU A 110 -7.86 3.65 -3.40
C LEU A 110 -6.77 3.59 -2.34
N THR A 111 -6.87 2.64 -1.42
CA THR A 111 -5.89 2.41 -0.38
C THR A 111 -5.18 1.09 -0.61
N VAL A 112 -3.88 1.16 -0.83
CA VAL A 112 -2.98 0.01 -0.96
C VAL A 112 -2.38 -0.28 0.39
N ILE A 113 -2.48 -1.52 0.86
CA ILE A 113 -1.82 -1.99 2.07
C ILE A 113 -0.89 -3.14 1.71
N VAL A 114 0.34 -3.09 2.20
CA VAL A 114 1.33 -4.16 2.07
C VAL A 114 1.78 -4.53 3.47
N SER A 115 1.67 -5.81 3.85
CA SER A 115 2.03 -6.29 5.19
C SER A 115 2.68 -7.67 5.09
N GLU A 116 3.53 -8.06 6.02
CA GLU A 116 4.06 -9.43 6.07
C GLU A 116 2.99 -10.38 6.61
N GLU A 117 2.31 -9.98 7.69
CA GLU A 117 1.23 -10.73 8.32
C GLU A 117 -0.17 -10.37 7.77
N PRO A 118 -1.18 -11.26 7.92
CA PRO A 118 -2.55 -10.94 7.55
C PRO A 118 -3.09 -9.76 8.36
N VAL A 119 -3.75 -8.83 7.68
CA VAL A 119 -4.45 -7.73 8.35
C VAL A 119 -5.87 -8.19 8.66
N SER A 120 -6.10 -8.68 9.89
CA SER A 120 -7.38 -9.27 10.32
C SER A 120 -8.61 -8.40 10.00
N ALA A 121 -8.50 -7.08 10.19
CA ALA A 121 -9.57 -6.13 9.88
C ALA A 121 -9.96 -6.11 8.38
N LEU A 122 -9.05 -6.52 7.50
CA LEU A 122 -9.27 -6.58 6.06
C LEU A 122 -9.72 -7.94 5.58
N GLU A 123 -9.79 -8.99 6.41
CA GLU A 123 -10.18 -10.34 5.98
C GLU A 123 -11.71 -10.51 5.88
N GLY A 124 -12.47 -9.72 6.65
CA GLY A 124 -13.94 -9.73 6.66
C GLY A 124 -14.59 -8.77 5.66
N GLN A 125 -15.91 -8.60 5.76
CA GLN A 125 -16.62 -7.51 5.10
C GLN A 125 -16.37 -6.20 5.84
N LEU A 126 -15.94 -5.17 5.12
CA LEU A 126 -15.72 -3.82 5.64
C LEU A 126 -16.95 -2.96 5.36
N SER A 127 -17.46 -2.27 6.38
CA SER A 127 -18.51 -1.27 6.20
C SER A 127 -17.90 0.12 6.07
N ARG A 128 -18.63 1.04 5.43
CA ARG A 128 -18.18 2.44 5.32
C ARG A 128 -18.00 3.11 6.69
N GLN A 129 -18.82 2.72 7.67
CA GLN A 129 -18.80 3.24 9.03
C GLN A 129 -17.51 2.84 9.76
N SER A 130 -17.05 1.60 9.62
CA SER A 130 -15.83 1.12 10.29
C SER A 130 -14.55 1.49 9.55
N TRP A 131 -14.61 1.66 8.22
CA TRP A 131 -13.42 1.87 7.39
C TRP A 131 -12.58 3.07 7.79
N GLY A 132 -13.20 4.19 8.17
CA GLY A 132 -12.45 5.38 8.59
C GLY A 132 -11.50 5.10 9.75
N ALA A 133 -12.02 4.47 10.81
CA ALA A 133 -11.26 4.11 12.00
C ALA A 133 -10.20 3.03 11.69
N VAL A 134 -10.57 2.00 10.91
CA VAL A 134 -9.63 0.94 10.49
C VAL A 134 -8.46 1.54 9.71
N ARG A 135 -8.75 2.40 8.74
CA ARG A 135 -7.71 3.06 7.92
C ARG A 135 -6.79 3.92 8.77
N GLU A 136 -7.33 4.73 9.68
CA GLU A 136 -6.53 5.57 10.57
C GLU A 136 -5.64 4.75 11.49
N GLN A 137 -6.16 3.65 12.03
CA GLN A 137 -5.37 2.72 12.83
C GLN A 137 -4.23 2.12 12.01
N LEU A 138 -4.50 1.65 10.79
CA LEU A 138 -3.46 1.10 9.92
C LEU A 138 -2.40 2.15 9.56
N ILE A 139 -2.79 3.38 9.24
CA ILE A 139 -1.85 4.47 8.96
C ILE A 139 -0.96 4.73 10.18
N ARG A 140 -1.56 4.78 11.38
CA ARG A 140 -0.81 4.98 12.63
C ARG A 140 0.16 3.84 12.90
N SER A 141 -0.25 2.59 12.65
CA SER A 141 0.61 1.41 12.78
C SER A 141 1.73 1.37 11.75
N SER A 142 1.53 1.94 10.56
CA SER A 142 2.58 1.99 9.52
C SER A 142 3.67 3.03 9.76
N ALA A 143 3.37 4.06 10.56
CA ALA A 143 4.29 5.16 10.81
C ALA A 143 5.42 4.69 11.74
N PRO A 144 6.69 5.05 11.45
CA PRO A 144 7.78 4.75 12.37
C PRO A 144 7.53 5.45 13.72
N PRO A 145 7.94 4.85 14.85
CA PRO A 145 7.89 5.52 16.14
C PRO A 145 8.65 6.85 16.08
N VAL A 146 8.17 7.87 16.79
CA VAL A 146 8.64 9.28 16.73
C VAL A 146 10.16 9.45 16.99
N SER A 147 10.83 8.43 17.53
CA SER A 147 12.27 8.35 17.73
C SER A 147 13.09 7.97 16.49
N GLU A 148 12.47 7.44 15.44
CA GLU A 148 13.13 6.93 14.23
C GLU A 148 12.75 7.79 13.02
N THR A 149 13.42 8.94 12.88
CA THR A 149 13.30 9.79 11.69
C THR A 149 14.00 9.13 10.50
N GLY A 150 13.34 8.15 9.87
CA GLY A 150 13.92 7.32 8.80
C GLY A 150 13.20 7.46 7.45
N GLU A 151 13.94 8.00 6.47
CA GLU A 151 13.74 7.96 5.01
C GLU A 151 12.38 8.42 4.43
N ASN A 152 12.36 9.66 3.93
CA ASN A 152 11.38 10.11 2.95
C ASN A 152 11.35 9.18 1.72
N PRO A 153 10.19 8.93 1.08
CA PRO A 153 10.10 8.06 -0.08
C PRO A 153 11.00 8.58 -1.21
N THR A 154 11.97 7.77 -1.61
CA THR A 154 12.89 8.11 -2.69
C THR A 154 12.31 7.66 -4.04
N SER A 155 12.35 8.57 -5.02
CA SER A 155 12.01 8.23 -6.40
C SER A 155 13.14 7.44 -7.00
N ILE A 156 12.90 6.16 -7.29
CA ILE A 156 13.90 5.29 -7.91
C ILE A 156 13.82 5.45 -9.42
N ALA A 157 14.90 5.92 -10.03
CA ALA A 157 15.16 5.86 -11.48
C ALA A 157 16.06 4.67 -11.86
N ALA A 158 16.43 3.79 -10.92
CA ALA A 158 17.48 2.79 -11.08
C ALA A 158 16.93 1.37 -11.39
N ASN A 159 17.27 0.88 -12.59
CA ASN A 159 17.48 -0.53 -12.99
C ASN A 159 16.63 -1.63 -12.31
N LEU A 160 15.31 -1.60 -12.48
CA LEU A 160 14.41 -2.74 -12.21
C LEU A 160 14.49 -3.74 -13.39
N ARG A 161 15.60 -4.49 -13.48
CA ARG A 161 15.92 -5.40 -14.61
C ARG A 161 14.99 -6.62 -14.76
N SER A 162 14.03 -6.84 -13.86
CA SER A 162 13.16 -8.03 -13.84
C SER A 162 11.66 -7.73 -14.01
N LEU A 163 11.27 -6.51 -14.37
CA LEU A 163 9.86 -6.20 -14.64
C LEU A 163 9.42 -6.69 -16.04
N PRO A 164 8.20 -7.25 -16.20
CA PRO A 164 7.56 -7.47 -17.50
C PRO A 164 7.44 -6.17 -18.31
N PRO A 165 7.20 -6.24 -19.64
CA PRO A 165 7.67 -5.23 -20.57
C PRO A 165 6.97 -3.88 -20.43
N ALA A 166 7.77 -2.84 -20.71
CA ALA A 166 7.45 -1.44 -20.91
C ALA A 166 6.89 -0.69 -19.67
N ASN A 167 7.75 0.16 -19.11
CA ASN A 167 7.38 1.34 -18.33
C ASN A 167 6.79 1.16 -16.92
N SER A 168 6.50 -0.05 -16.43
CA SER A 168 5.84 -0.23 -15.12
C SER A 168 6.65 0.37 -13.96
N GLY A 169 7.99 0.27 -14.02
CA GLY A 169 8.89 0.83 -13.00
C GLY A 169 8.83 2.35 -12.88
N ARG A 170 8.46 3.09 -13.93
CA ARG A 170 8.40 4.57 -13.90
C ARG A 170 7.29 5.10 -12.99
N PHE A 171 6.33 4.25 -12.67
CA PHE A 171 5.16 4.59 -11.87
C PHE A 171 5.29 4.19 -10.40
N MET A 172 6.41 3.57 -10.01
CA MET A 172 6.61 3.02 -8.68
C MET A 172 7.50 3.91 -7.82
N LEU A 173 7.20 3.98 -6.52
CA LEU A 173 8.06 4.55 -5.49
C LEU A 173 8.37 3.49 -4.45
N ARG A 174 9.57 3.54 -3.88
CA ARG A 174 9.92 2.70 -2.74
C ARG A 174 9.37 3.31 -1.46
N TYR A 175 8.77 2.46 -0.65
CA TYR A 175 8.25 2.79 0.67
C TYR A 175 8.80 1.80 1.69
N THR A 176 9.02 2.33 2.89
CA THR A 176 9.36 1.58 4.09
C THR A 176 8.27 1.88 5.11
N GLY A 177 7.79 0.85 5.79
CA GLY A 177 6.80 0.95 6.87
C GLY A 177 7.16 0.01 8.01
N HIS A 178 6.58 0.29 9.18
CA HIS A 178 6.78 -0.52 10.39
C HIS A 178 5.67 -1.59 10.47
N GLY A 179 6.00 -2.85 10.26
CA GLY A 179 5.05 -3.97 10.14
C GLY A 179 4.11 -3.95 8.92
N LEU A 180 3.83 -2.77 8.35
CA LEU A 180 3.02 -2.60 7.13
C LEU A 180 3.24 -1.23 6.46
N ILE A 181 2.88 -1.14 5.18
CA ILE A 181 2.84 0.09 4.38
C ILE A 181 1.38 0.40 4.04
N VAL A 182 0.92 1.63 4.28
CA VAL A 182 -0.41 2.11 3.84
C VAL A 182 -0.25 3.29 2.90
N ARG A 183 -0.82 3.22 1.69
CA ARG A 183 -0.83 4.30 0.71
C ARG A 183 -2.25 4.56 0.21
N THR A 184 -2.77 5.74 0.50
CA THR A 184 -4.08 6.20 -0.02
C THR A 184 -3.89 7.17 -1.18
N TYR A 185 -4.61 6.91 -2.25
CA TYR A 185 -4.73 7.74 -3.45
C TYR A 185 -6.16 8.24 -3.55
N ALA A 186 -6.36 9.54 -3.40
CA ALA A 186 -7.65 10.18 -3.57
C ALA A 186 -7.83 10.65 -5.02
N PHE A 187 -9.03 10.47 -5.53
CA PHE A 187 -9.45 10.80 -6.87
C PHE A 187 -10.70 11.66 -6.81
N HIS A 188 -10.71 12.72 -7.59
CA HIS A 188 -11.93 13.43 -7.94
C HIS A 188 -12.28 13.08 -9.38
N VAL A 189 -13.28 12.20 -9.54
CA VAL A 189 -13.71 11.68 -10.84
C VAL A 189 -14.77 12.61 -11.42
N SER A 190 -14.56 13.06 -12.64
CA SER A 190 -15.46 13.92 -13.41
C SER A 190 -15.91 13.24 -14.71
N ARG A 191 -16.99 13.76 -15.32
CA ARG A 191 -17.43 13.30 -16.64
C ARG A 191 -16.47 13.74 -17.75
#